data_AF-Q4CWI3-F1
#
_entry.id   AF-Q4CWI3-F1
#
_cell.length_a   1.000
_cell.length_b   1.000
_cell.length_c   1.000
_cell.angle_alpha   90.00
_cell.angle_beta   90.00
_cell.angle_gamma   90.00
#
_symmetry.space_group_name_H-M   'P 1'
#
loop_
_entity.id
_entity.type
_entity.pdbx_description
1 polymer ?
#
loop_
_entity_poly.entity_id
_entity_poly.type
_entity_poly.pdbx_seq_one_letter_code
_entity_poly.pdbx_strand_id
1 'polypeptide(L)'
;MADDAIKEQLENARKAFEAQNYQACEVILQKMPQEDLKAQHNLAIVRLLQNHADMEQTIAALADNSTEGLPMLNEREGETKNSVSLLYEGHETAHFNRALLLARSGLLNEAAGILRGLLGMHNSITPAVLGRALCLLQTITRIPTKAHHRQRSDDELIQKVITENMSKFSKDPALLSMVKGAFADSSTIHEMPHNSDADWAVYFNNLGVLTMGDSKMNVASLCFAKAEKAAAQCNTPLMRHPIVYNAGLCALLRGEY
;
A
#
# COMPACT_ATOMS: atom_id res chain seq x y z
N MET A 1 10.17 -33.53 4.22
CA MET A 1 11.26 -33.56 3.23
C MET A 1 10.98 -32.65 2.03
N ALA A 2 9.97 -32.90 1.19
CA ALA A 2 9.66 -31.99 0.06
C ALA A 2 9.14 -30.60 0.53
N ASP A 3 8.23 -30.57 1.50
CA ASP A 3 7.71 -29.31 2.08
C ASP A 3 8.79 -28.47 2.76
N ASP A 4 9.77 -29.11 3.40
CA ASP A 4 10.85 -28.39 4.08
C ASP A 4 11.78 -27.72 3.06
N ALA A 5 12.05 -28.39 1.93
CA ALA A 5 12.85 -27.82 0.85
C ALA A 5 12.14 -26.64 0.17
N ILE A 6 10.81 -26.71 -0.01
CA ILE A 6 10.00 -25.61 -0.57
C ILE A 6 10.02 -24.40 0.37
N LYS A 7 9.86 -24.63 1.69
CA LYS A 7 9.96 -23.55 2.69
C LYS A 7 11.34 -22.89 2.69
N GLU A 8 12.41 -23.67 2.58
CA GLU A 8 13.76 -23.13 2.51
C GLU A 8 13.99 -22.31 1.24
N GLN A 9 13.46 -22.77 0.09
CA GLN A 9 13.51 -22.01 -1.16
C GLN A 9 12.73 -20.69 -1.08
N LEU A 10 11.53 -20.68 -0.49
CA LEU A 10 10.76 -19.45 -0.27
C LEU A 10 11.51 -18.48 0.63
N GLU A 11 12.17 -18.97 1.68
CA GLU A 11 12.96 -18.12 2.57
C GLU A 11 14.21 -17.55 1.88
N ASN A 12 14.83 -18.32 0.99
CA ASN A 12 15.93 -17.82 0.16
C ASN A 12 15.44 -16.78 -0.87
N ALA A 13 14.27 -16.99 -1.47
CA ALA A 13 13.64 -16.00 -2.35
C ALA A 13 13.34 -14.71 -1.59
N ARG A 14 12.81 -14.82 -0.36
CA ARG A 14 12.55 -13.68 0.53
C ARG A 14 13.83 -12.91 0.83
N LYS A 15 14.92 -13.59 1.21
CA LYS A 15 16.22 -12.92 1.46
C LYS A 15 16.75 -12.20 0.22
N ALA A 16 16.65 -12.83 -0.96
CA ALA A 16 17.03 -12.19 -2.22
C ALA A 16 16.16 -10.95 -2.51
N PHE A 17 14.87 -11.03 -2.19
CA PHE A 17 13.92 -9.93 -2.33
C PHE A 17 14.25 -8.76 -1.39
N GLU A 18 14.48 -9.04 -0.11
CA GLU A 18 14.85 -8.05 0.91
C GLU A 18 16.19 -7.36 0.55
N ALA A 19 17.11 -8.08 -0.08
CA ALA A 19 18.35 -7.54 -0.63
C ALA A 19 18.18 -6.78 -1.96
N GLN A 20 16.95 -6.60 -2.45
CA GLN A 20 16.61 -5.99 -3.75
C GLN A 20 17.24 -6.69 -4.97
N ASN A 21 17.68 -7.94 -4.80
CA ASN A 21 18.22 -8.75 -5.89
C ASN A 21 17.08 -9.52 -6.58
N TYR A 22 16.26 -8.79 -7.32
CA TYR A 22 15.08 -9.35 -7.99
C TYR A 22 15.42 -10.43 -9.01
N GLN A 23 16.59 -10.36 -9.64
CA GLN A 23 17.01 -11.35 -10.62
C GLN A 23 17.30 -12.70 -9.95
N ALA A 24 18.00 -12.68 -8.80
CA ALA A 24 18.19 -13.90 -8.02
C ALA A 24 16.85 -14.44 -7.49
N CYS A 25 15.96 -13.55 -7.05
CA CYS A 25 14.63 -13.91 -6.57
C CYS A 25 13.82 -14.62 -7.67
N GLU A 26 13.81 -14.07 -8.90
CA GLU A 26 13.11 -14.68 -10.04
C GLU A 26 13.67 -16.09 -10.33
N VAL A 27 14.99 -16.24 -10.38
CA VAL A 27 15.64 -17.53 -10.65
C VAL A 27 15.29 -18.59 -9.60
N ILE A 28 15.12 -18.20 -8.33
CA ILE A 28 14.71 -19.12 -7.26
C ILE A 28 13.25 -19.53 -7.46
N LEU A 29 12.35 -18.57 -7.66
CA LEU A 29 10.91 -18.81 -7.79
C LEU A 29 10.55 -19.61 -9.05
N GLN A 30 11.24 -19.37 -10.17
CA GLN A 30 11.01 -20.12 -11.41
C GLN A 30 11.33 -21.62 -11.27
N LYS A 31 12.20 -22.01 -10.33
CA LYS A 31 12.54 -23.41 -10.06
C LYS A 31 11.53 -24.12 -9.16
N MET A 32 10.61 -23.38 -8.55
CA MET A 32 9.58 -23.95 -7.70
C MET A 32 8.45 -24.58 -8.53
N PRO A 33 7.68 -25.53 -7.96
CA PRO A 33 6.58 -26.16 -8.67
C PRO A 33 5.58 -25.13 -9.22
N GLN A 34 5.13 -25.35 -10.46
CA GLN A 34 4.13 -24.47 -11.12
C GLN A 34 2.78 -24.47 -10.40
N GLU A 35 2.48 -25.56 -9.68
CA GLU A 35 1.22 -25.72 -8.93
C GLU A 35 1.28 -25.05 -7.55
N ASP A 36 2.48 -24.62 -7.10
CA ASP A 36 2.61 -23.83 -5.88
C ASP A 36 2.19 -22.38 -6.16
N LEU A 37 0.92 -22.10 -5.88
CA LEU A 37 0.34 -20.76 -6.02
C LEU A 37 1.13 -19.69 -5.26
N LYS A 38 1.71 -20.01 -4.08
CA LYS A 38 2.51 -19.03 -3.34
C LYS A 38 3.76 -18.65 -4.15
N ALA A 39 4.44 -19.62 -4.72
CA ALA A 39 5.59 -19.37 -5.58
C ALA A 39 5.22 -18.57 -6.84
N GLN A 40 4.11 -18.93 -7.50
CA GLN A 40 3.67 -18.24 -8.72
C GLN A 40 3.22 -16.80 -8.48
N HIS A 41 2.46 -16.54 -7.40
CA HIS A 41 2.06 -15.17 -7.05
C HIS A 41 3.26 -14.28 -6.75
N ASN A 42 4.23 -14.81 -6.02
CA ASN A 42 5.46 -14.10 -5.75
C ASN A 42 6.30 -13.88 -7.02
N LEU A 43 6.35 -14.86 -7.93
CA LEU A 43 7.03 -14.74 -9.22
C LEU A 43 6.42 -13.64 -10.08
N ALA A 44 5.08 -13.56 -10.15
CA ALA A 44 4.38 -12.53 -10.91
C ALA A 44 4.81 -11.13 -10.46
N ILE A 45 4.91 -10.93 -9.16
CA ILE A 45 5.35 -9.67 -8.58
C ILE A 45 6.82 -9.37 -8.88
N VAL A 46 7.71 -10.36 -8.76
CA VAL A 46 9.12 -10.16 -9.09
C VAL A 46 9.26 -9.77 -10.57
N ARG A 47 8.51 -10.41 -11.47
CA ARG A 47 8.49 -10.08 -12.89
C ARG A 47 8.01 -8.66 -13.16
N LEU A 48 6.98 -8.20 -12.46
CA LEU A 48 6.56 -6.79 -12.52
C LEU A 48 7.71 -5.84 -12.14
N LEU A 49 8.43 -6.14 -11.06
CA LEU A 49 9.54 -5.30 -10.59
C LEU A 49 10.74 -5.30 -11.54
N GLN A 50 10.93 -6.37 -12.31
CA GLN A 50 11.94 -6.46 -13.36
C GLN A 50 11.49 -5.89 -14.71
N ASN A 51 10.23 -5.43 -14.83
CA ASN A 51 9.58 -5.08 -16.10
C ASN A 51 9.52 -6.25 -17.10
N HIS A 52 9.51 -7.48 -16.61
CA HIS A 52 9.24 -8.68 -17.41
C HIS A 52 7.73 -8.94 -17.56
N ALA A 53 6.90 -8.26 -16.78
CA ALA A 53 5.45 -8.22 -16.91
C ALA A 53 4.95 -6.80 -16.66
N ASP A 54 3.84 -6.43 -17.30
CA ASP A 54 3.13 -5.19 -16.99
C ASP A 54 2.15 -5.37 -15.81
N MET A 55 1.50 -4.27 -15.40
CA MET A 55 0.59 -4.27 -14.26
C MET A 55 -0.66 -5.14 -14.51
N GLU A 56 -1.18 -5.15 -15.74
CA GLU A 56 -2.38 -5.90 -16.12
C GLU A 56 -2.09 -7.42 -16.11
N GLN A 57 -1.00 -7.83 -16.73
CA GLN A 57 -0.49 -9.20 -16.70
C GLN A 57 -0.24 -9.69 -15.27
N THR A 58 0.28 -8.83 -14.41
CA THR A 58 0.54 -9.17 -13.01
C THR A 58 -0.74 -9.29 -12.21
N ILE A 59 -1.72 -8.39 -12.41
CA ILE A 59 -3.04 -8.49 -11.76
C ILE A 59 -3.74 -9.79 -12.18
N ALA A 60 -3.67 -10.15 -13.46
CA ALA A 60 -4.23 -11.40 -13.97
C ALA A 60 -3.53 -12.62 -13.35
N ALA A 61 -2.20 -12.61 -13.24
CA ALA A 61 -1.45 -13.69 -12.60
C ALA A 61 -1.68 -13.84 -11.09
N LEU A 62 -2.16 -12.78 -10.42
CA LEU A 62 -2.55 -12.80 -9.00
C LEU A 62 -4.04 -13.11 -8.79
N ALA A 63 -4.82 -13.20 -9.86
CA ALA A 63 -6.18 -13.69 -9.76
C ALA A 63 -6.14 -15.21 -9.64
N ASP A 64 -6.84 -15.78 -8.67
CA ASP A 64 -7.13 -17.22 -8.72
C ASP A 64 -7.84 -17.50 -10.05
N ASN A 65 -7.40 -18.52 -10.79
CA ASN A 65 -7.93 -18.93 -12.10
C ASN A 65 -9.42 -19.38 -12.07
N SER A 66 -10.21 -18.94 -11.10
CA SER A 66 -11.60 -19.35 -10.85
C SER A 66 -12.67 -18.32 -11.24
N THR A 67 -12.35 -17.17 -11.85
CA THR A 67 -13.41 -16.33 -12.47
C THR A 67 -12.96 -15.67 -13.77
N GLU A 68 -13.69 -16.02 -14.83
CA GLU A 68 -13.66 -15.44 -16.16
C GLU A 68 -13.79 -13.91 -16.17
N GLY A 69 -13.02 -13.27 -17.05
CA GLY A 69 -13.39 -12.01 -17.72
C GLY A 69 -13.03 -10.71 -17.00
N LEU A 70 -11.88 -10.14 -17.33
CA LEU A 70 -11.70 -8.69 -17.36
C LEU A 70 -11.21 -8.28 -18.76
N PRO A 71 -11.82 -7.25 -19.38
CA PRO A 71 -11.52 -6.83 -20.73
C PRO A 71 -10.21 -6.04 -20.80
N MET A 72 -9.46 -6.24 -21.87
CA MET A 72 -8.19 -5.56 -22.15
C MET A 72 -8.34 -4.04 -22.09
N LEU A 73 -7.51 -3.38 -21.28
CA LEU A 73 -7.37 -1.92 -21.30
C LEU A 73 -5.97 -1.55 -21.76
N ASN A 74 -5.90 -1.11 -23.02
CA ASN A 74 -4.78 -0.38 -23.59
C ASN A 74 -4.50 0.88 -22.78
N GLU A 75 -3.33 0.99 -22.14
CA GLU A 75 -2.72 2.30 -21.89
C GLU A 75 -1.19 2.27 -22.12
N ARG A 76 -0.77 3.19 -23.00
CA ARG A 76 0.63 3.62 -23.17
C ARG A 76 0.99 4.63 -22.08
N GLU A 77 2.30 4.76 -21.87
CA GLU A 77 3.00 5.79 -21.08
C GLU A 77 2.90 5.54 -19.58
N GLY A 78 3.95 5.48 -18.78
CA GLY A 78 5.28 6.08 -18.89
C GLY A 78 5.61 6.50 -17.46
N GLU A 79 6.68 5.95 -16.91
CA GLU A 79 7.41 6.49 -15.74
C GLU A 79 6.64 6.68 -14.41
N THR A 80 6.84 5.76 -13.48
CA THR A 80 7.68 5.99 -12.28
C THR A 80 7.70 4.72 -11.44
N LYS A 81 8.89 4.29 -11.01
CA LYS A 81 9.11 3.15 -10.11
C LYS A 81 8.45 3.43 -8.76
N ASN A 82 7.16 3.15 -8.64
CA ASN A 82 6.46 3.23 -7.36
C ASN A 82 6.77 1.96 -6.56
N SER A 83 7.45 2.12 -5.43
CA SER A 83 7.86 1.05 -4.53
C SER A 83 6.64 0.24 -4.08
N VAL A 84 6.39 -0.92 -4.67
CA VAL A 84 5.38 -1.87 -4.18
C VAL A 84 5.96 -2.46 -2.89
N SER A 85 5.33 -2.21 -1.74
CA SER A 85 5.72 -2.92 -0.51
C SER A 85 5.17 -4.34 -0.60
N LEU A 86 6.08 -5.31 -0.75
CA LEU A 86 5.68 -6.71 -0.85
C LEU A 86 5.49 -7.33 0.52
N LEU A 87 4.52 -8.24 0.55
CA LEU A 87 4.42 -9.28 1.56
C LEU A 87 4.71 -10.62 0.88
N TYR A 88 5.13 -11.60 1.68
CA TYR A 88 5.60 -12.90 1.18
C TYR A 88 5.12 -14.03 2.10
N GLU A 89 3.80 -14.16 2.29
CA GLU A 89 3.28 -15.06 3.35
C GLU A 89 2.22 -16.06 2.91
N GLY A 90 1.69 -15.97 1.69
CA GLY A 90 0.75 -16.98 1.22
C GLY A 90 -0.27 -16.45 0.24
N HIS A 91 -1.47 -17.00 0.35
CA HIS A 91 -2.58 -16.69 -0.55
C HIS A 91 -3.18 -15.31 -0.23
N GLU A 92 -3.30 -15.00 1.07
CA GLU A 92 -3.71 -13.70 1.59
C GLU A 92 -2.79 -12.55 1.12
N THR A 93 -1.51 -12.85 0.95
CA THR A 93 -0.50 -11.93 0.44
C THR A 93 -0.74 -11.60 -1.02
N ALA A 94 -1.12 -12.61 -1.83
CA ALA A 94 -1.41 -12.40 -3.24
C ALA A 94 -2.65 -11.54 -3.43
N HIS A 95 -3.70 -11.78 -2.64
CA HIS A 95 -4.88 -10.91 -2.62
C HIS A 95 -4.54 -9.49 -2.20
N PHE A 96 -3.72 -9.30 -1.16
CA PHE A 96 -3.26 -7.97 -0.77
C PHE A 96 -2.47 -7.28 -1.90
N ASN A 97 -1.52 -7.99 -2.51
CA ASN A 97 -0.72 -7.45 -3.62
C ASN A 97 -1.61 -7.09 -4.82
N ARG A 98 -2.60 -7.93 -5.16
CA ARG A 98 -3.59 -7.64 -6.19
C ARG A 98 -4.39 -6.38 -5.87
N ALA A 99 -4.90 -6.26 -4.63
CA ALA A 99 -5.61 -5.07 -4.19
C ALA A 99 -4.74 -3.80 -4.26
N LEU A 100 -3.46 -3.90 -3.91
CA LEU A 100 -2.50 -2.82 -4.02
C LEU A 100 -2.26 -2.38 -5.46
N LEU A 101 -2.12 -3.33 -6.39
CA LEU A 101 -1.97 -3.02 -7.81
C LEU A 101 -3.24 -2.39 -8.38
N LEU A 102 -4.42 -2.97 -8.12
CA LEU A 102 -5.71 -2.38 -8.51
C LEU A 102 -5.88 -0.95 -7.99
N ALA A 103 -5.54 -0.71 -6.72
CA ALA A 103 -5.59 0.63 -6.14
C ALA A 103 -4.67 1.61 -6.87
N ARG A 104 -3.48 1.16 -7.28
CA ARG A 104 -2.54 1.97 -8.06
C ARG A 104 -3.01 2.23 -9.49
N SER A 105 -3.75 1.30 -10.10
CA SER A 105 -4.40 1.49 -11.40
C SER A 105 -5.65 2.37 -11.35
N GLY A 106 -6.02 2.91 -10.17
CA GLY A 106 -7.24 3.69 -10.00
C GLY A 106 -8.53 2.86 -9.89
N LEU A 107 -8.44 1.53 -9.87
CA LEU A 107 -9.57 0.60 -9.71
C LEU A 107 -9.94 0.45 -8.23
N LEU A 108 -10.29 1.57 -7.58
CA LEU A 108 -10.46 1.65 -6.13
C LEU A 108 -11.61 0.78 -5.60
N ASN A 109 -12.69 0.61 -6.37
CA ASN A 109 -13.83 -0.24 -5.97
C ASN A 109 -13.44 -1.70 -5.85
N GLU A 110 -12.71 -2.22 -6.84
CA GLU A 110 -12.26 -3.61 -6.87
C GLU A 110 -11.21 -3.87 -5.78
N ALA A 111 -10.26 -2.94 -5.63
CA ALA A 111 -9.30 -2.98 -4.54
C ALA A 111 -9.99 -3.01 -3.17
N ALA A 112 -10.96 -2.12 -2.93
CA ALA A 112 -11.72 -2.07 -1.69
C ALA A 112 -12.51 -3.37 -1.44
N GLY A 113 -13.08 -3.98 -2.49
CA GLY A 113 -13.75 -5.28 -2.40
C GLY A 113 -12.83 -6.39 -1.85
N ILE A 114 -11.62 -6.51 -2.39
CA ILE A 114 -10.63 -7.49 -1.93
C ILE A 114 -10.20 -7.20 -0.49
N LEU A 115 -9.95 -5.94 -0.16
CA LEU A 115 -9.50 -5.53 1.18
C LEU A 115 -10.55 -5.79 2.26
N ARG A 116 -11.84 -5.59 1.95
CA ARG A 116 -12.94 -6.00 2.84
C ARG A 116 -12.95 -7.50 3.08
N GLY A 117 -12.73 -8.29 2.03
CA GLY A 117 -12.60 -9.75 2.15
C GLY A 117 -11.48 -10.15 3.11
N LEU A 118 -10.29 -9.54 2.97
CA LEU A 118 -9.16 -9.77 3.87
C LEU A 118 -9.48 -9.36 5.32
N LEU A 119 -10.10 -8.20 5.53
CA LEU A 119 -10.52 -7.77 6.86
C LEU A 119 -11.61 -8.67 7.47
N GLY A 120 -12.51 -9.21 6.65
CA GLY A 120 -13.51 -10.20 7.07
C GLY A 120 -12.87 -11.48 7.63
N MET A 121 -11.65 -11.81 7.20
CA MET A 121 -10.87 -12.97 7.62
C MET A 121 -9.81 -12.65 8.70
N HIS A 122 -9.98 -11.56 9.46
CA HIS A 122 -9.00 -11.05 10.45
C HIS A 122 -8.50 -12.07 11.49
N ASN A 123 -9.25 -13.14 11.77
CA ASN A 123 -8.83 -14.19 12.71
C ASN A 123 -7.92 -15.26 12.08
N SER A 124 -7.86 -15.33 10.75
CA SER A 124 -7.22 -16.41 10.00
C SER A 124 -6.05 -15.94 9.13
N ILE A 125 -5.74 -14.64 9.17
CA ILE A 125 -4.72 -14.00 8.33
C ILE A 125 -3.55 -13.51 9.20
N THR A 126 -2.36 -13.46 8.62
CA THR A 126 -1.17 -12.96 9.32
C THR A 126 -1.33 -11.48 9.73
N PRO A 127 -0.80 -11.07 10.89
CA PRO A 127 -0.90 -9.67 11.33
C PRO A 127 -0.32 -8.66 10.32
N ALA A 128 0.75 -9.04 9.61
CA ALA A 128 1.40 -8.18 8.63
C ALA A 128 0.48 -7.86 7.44
N VAL A 129 -0.18 -8.88 6.87
CA VAL A 129 -1.15 -8.72 5.78
C VAL A 129 -2.37 -7.97 6.27
N LEU A 130 -2.90 -8.33 7.44
CA LEU A 130 -4.07 -7.70 8.01
C LEU A 130 -3.85 -6.19 8.26
N GLY A 131 -2.74 -5.82 8.89
CA GLY A 131 -2.42 -4.43 9.20
C GLY A 131 -2.22 -3.58 7.93
N ARG A 132 -1.57 -4.14 6.90
CA ARG A 132 -1.40 -3.47 5.61
C ARG A 132 -2.71 -3.35 4.83
N ALA A 133 -3.55 -4.39 4.84
CA ALA A 133 -4.88 -4.35 4.24
C ALA A 133 -5.76 -3.29 4.91
N LEU A 134 -5.73 -3.21 6.24
CA LEU A 134 -6.44 -2.19 7.02
C LEU A 134 -5.98 -0.77 6.63
N CYS A 135 -4.67 -0.53 6.57
CA CYS A 135 -4.12 0.77 6.20
C CYS A 135 -4.47 1.16 4.76
N LEU A 136 -4.38 0.21 3.83
CA LEU A 136 -4.71 0.48 2.43
C LEU A 136 -6.21 0.78 2.25
N LEU A 137 -7.10 0.01 2.90
CA LEU A 137 -8.54 0.29 2.84
C LEU A 137 -8.83 1.69 3.38
N GLN A 138 -8.25 2.03 4.53
CA GLN A 138 -8.41 3.36 5.12
C GLN A 138 -7.91 4.44 4.15
N THR A 139 -6.75 4.25 3.53
CA THR A 139 -6.17 5.22 2.60
C THR A 139 -7.06 5.47 1.37
N ILE A 140 -7.60 4.42 0.75
CA ILE A 140 -8.37 4.55 -0.50
C ILE A 140 -9.84 4.93 -0.28
N THR A 141 -10.37 4.77 0.94
CA THR A 141 -11.80 5.03 1.23
C THR A 141 -12.05 6.23 2.14
N ARG A 142 -11.06 6.72 2.90
CA ARG A 142 -11.27 7.80 3.88
C ARG A 142 -11.70 9.12 3.26
N ILE A 143 -11.19 9.48 2.09
CA ILE A 143 -11.49 10.76 1.47
C ILE A 143 -12.87 10.67 0.79
N PRO A 144 -13.85 11.51 1.17
CA PRO A 144 -15.16 11.53 0.53
C PRO A 144 -15.00 12.11 -0.88
N THR A 145 -14.73 11.25 -1.85
CA THR A 145 -14.91 11.57 -3.27
C THR A 145 -16.40 11.45 -3.61
N LYS A 146 -16.82 12.03 -4.75
CA LYS A 146 -18.19 11.88 -5.27
C LYS A 146 -18.59 10.42 -5.46
N ALA A 147 -17.62 9.52 -5.62
CA ALA A 147 -17.80 8.09 -5.58
C ALA A 147 -17.58 7.61 -4.14
N HIS A 148 -18.66 7.43 -3.37
CA HIS A 148 -18.56 6.92 -2.01
C HIS A 148 -18.04 5.47 -2.00
N HIS A 149 -16.71 5.32 -1.98
CA HIS A 149 -16.05 4.02 -1.90
C HIS A 149 -16.14 3.41 -0.51
N ARG A 150 -16.29 4.24 0.53
CA ARG A 150 -16.50 3.80 1.92
C ARG A 150 -17.97 3.45 2.16
N GLN A 151 -18.22 2.23 2.60
CA GLN A 151 -19.53 1.75 3.03
C GLN A 151 -19.68 1.99 4.52
N ARG A 152 -20.92 2.15 5.02
CA ARG A 152 -21.17 2.25 6.48
C ARG A 152 -20.64 1.04 7.24
N SER A 153 -20.75 -0.15 6.65
CA SER A 153 -20.20 -1.39 7.21
C SER A 153 -18.68 -1.40 7.32
N ASP A 154 -17.97 -0.54 6.56
CA ASP A 154 -16.50 -0.46 6.64
C ASP A 154 -16.07 0.07 8.01
N ASP A 155 -16.78 1.04 8.58
CA ASP A 155 -16.45 1.60 9.89
C ASP A 155 -16.57 0.55 11.00
N GLU A 156 -17.65 -0.25 10.97
CA GLU A 156 -17.87 -1.35 11.91
C GLU A 156 -16.78 -2.42 11.76
N LEU A 157 -16.45 -2.81 10.53
CA LEU A 157 -15.41 -3.80 10.26
C LEU A 157 -14.03 -3.31 10.69
N ILE A 158 -13.68 -2.08 10.36
CA ILE A 158 -12.41 -1.44 10.75
C ILE A 158 -12.29 -1.40 12.28
N GLN A 159 -13.32 -0.93 12.98
CA GLN A 159 -13.32 -0.85 14.44
C GLN A 159 -13.18 -2.22 15.08
N LYS A 160 -13.87 -3.23 14.54
CA LYS A 160 -13.75 -4.61 14.99
C LYS A 160 -12.32 -5.13 14.83
N VAL A 161 -11.74 -4.98 13.64
CA VAL A 161 -10.38 -5.45 13.35
C VAL A 161 -9.35 -4.77 14.25
N ILE A 162 -9.44 -3.44 14.41
CA ILE A 162 -8.55 -2.69 15.31
C ILE A 162 -8.69 -3.21 16.74
N THR A 163 -9.90 -3.27 17.28
CA THR A 163 -10.14 -3.66 18.67
C THR A 163 -9.62 -5.06 18.97
N GLU A 164 -9.88 -6.03 18.08
CA GLU A 164 -9.51 -7.43 18.29
C GLU A 164 -8.03 -7.73 18.01
N ASN A 165 -7.36 -6.93 17.17
CA ASN A 165 -6.00 -7.24 16.69
C ASN A 165 -4.93 -6.21 17.06
N MET A 166 -5.26 -5.13 17.77
CA MET A 166 -4.27 -4.11 18.14
C MET A 166 -3.09 -4.67 18.93
N SER A 167 -3.33 -5.66 19.80
CA SER A 167 -2.28 -6.36 20.55
C SER A 167 -1.34 -7.16 19.66
N LYS A 168 -1.83 -7.67 18.51
CA LYS A 168 -1.01 -8.34 17.50
C LYS A 168 -0.17 -7.34 16.71
N PHE A 169 -0.77 -6.22 16.28
CA PHE A 169 -0.05 -5.16 15.57
C PHE A 169 1.06 -4.55 16.43
N SER A 170 0.83 -4.41 17.74
CA SER A 170 1.79 -3.85 18.68
C SER A 170 3.05 -4.69 18.87
N LYS A 171 3.09 -5.94 18.38
CA LYS A 171 4.30 -6.79 18.42
C LYS A 171 5.36 -6.36 17.40
N ASP A 172 4.95 -5.66 16.34
CA ASP A 172 5.85 -5.08 15.34
C ASP A 172 5.72 -3.55 15.39
N PRO A 173 6.74 -2.84 15.92
CA PRO A 173 6.71 -1.38 16.03
C PRO A 173 6.50 -0.66 14.69
N ALA A 174 7.03 -1.20 13.59
CA ALA A 174 6.87 -0.59 12.27
C ALA A 174 5.43 -0.74 11.78
N LEU A 175 4.85 -1.93 11.96
CA LEU A 175 3.44 -2.19 11.65
C LEU A 175 2.51 -1.32 12.49
N LEU A 176 2.77 -1.22 13.80
CA LEU A 176 2.02 -0.37 14.71
C LEU A 176 2.07 1.11 14.28
N SER A 177 3.25 1.61 13.94
CA SER A 177 3.43 2.99 13.47
C SER A 177 2.65 3.25 12.18
N MET A 178 2.65 2.29 11.25
CA MET A 178 1.90 2.39 10.00
C MET A 178 0.38 2.42 10.25
N VAL A 179 -0.13 1.54 11.12
CA VAL A 179 -1.55 1.55 11.50
C VAL A 179 -1.92 2.87 12.16
N LYS A 180 -1.14 3.33 13.14
CA LYS A 180 -1.41 4.63 13.79
C LYS A 180 -1.40 5.78 12.77
N GLY A 181 -0.43 5.80 11.85
CA GLY A 181 -0.35 6.82 10.81
C GLY A 181 -1.55 6.85 9.87
N ALA A 182 -2.05 5.68 9.45
CA ALA A 182 -3.21 5.58 8.56
C ALA A 182 -4.51 6.12 9.20
N PHE A 183 -4.64 5.99 10.52
CA PHE A 183 -5.80 6.45 11.28
C PHE A 183 -5.58 7.79 11.99
N ALA A 184 -4.40 8.40 11.87
CA ALA A 184 -4.13 9.69 12.48
C ALA A 184 -5.08 10.77 11.95
N ASP A 185 -5.46 11.68 12.84
CA ASP A 185 -6.31 12.84 12.58
C ASP A 185 -5.67 14.12 13.12
N SER A 186 -6.37 15.25 13.01
CA SER A 186 -5.86 16.55 13.47
C SER A 186 -5.50 16.55 14.96
N SER A 187 -6.05 15.63 15.76
CA SER A 187 -5.78 15.54 17.19
C SER A 187 -4.60 14.64 17.52
N THR A 188 -4.31 13.62 16.72
CA THR A 188 -3.32 12.57 17.03
C THR A 188 -2.06 12.62 16.16
N ILE A 189 -2.07 13.37 15.06
CA ILE A 189 -0.93 13.39 14.13
C ILE A 189 0.40 13.84 14.77
N HIS A 190 0.35 14.66 15.83
CA HIS A 190 1.53 15.11 16.57
C HIS A 190 2.27 13.96 17.30
N GLU A 191 1.63 12.81 17.49
CA GLU A 191 2.22 11.62 18.08
C GLU A 191 3.05 10.80 17.06
N MET A 192 3.00 11.13 15.77
CA MET A 192 3.75 10.40 14.74
C MET A 192 5.24 10.70 14.81
N PRO A 193 6.12 9.71 14.61
CA PRO A 193 7.56 9.91 14.66
C PRO A 193 8.04 10.88 13.57
N HIS A 194 8.95 11.77 13.94
CA HIS A 194 9.55 12.78 13.06
C HIS A 194 11.05 12.94 13.34
N ASN A 195 11.79 11.83 13.23
CA ASN A 195 13.20 11.71 13.63
C ASN A 195 14.19 12.03 12.49
N SER A 196 13.70 12.06 11.25
CA SER A 196 14.49 12.35 10.05
C SER A 196 13.79 13.41 9.19
N ASP A 197 14.52 13.99 8.24
CA ASP A 197 13.94 14.93 7.27
C ASP A 197 12.81 14.28 6.44
N ALA A 198 12.93 12.99 6.14
CA ALA A 198 11.87 12.24 5.47
C ALA A 198 10.62 12.13 6.34
N ASP A 199 10.78 11.83 7.63
CA ASP A 199 9.65 11.75 8.55
C ASP A 199 8.99 13.13 8.74
N TRP A 200 9.78 14.20 8.82
CA TRP A 200 9.27 15.57 8.86
C TRP A 200 8.48 15.94 7.60
N ALA A 201 8.96 15.53 6.43
CA ALA A 201 8.25 15.76 5.17
C ALA A 201 6.88 15.05 5.17
N VAL A 202 6.84 13.78 5.59
CA VAL A 202 5.59 13.02 5.70
C VAL A 202 4.64 13.63 6.74
N TYR A 203 5.17 13.98 7.92
CA TYR A 203 4.39 14.61 8.99
C TYR A 203 3.74 15.92 8.52
N PHE A 204 4.52 16.83 7.95
CA PHE A 204 3.99 18.12 7.50
C PHE A 204 3.03 17.98 6.32
N ASN A 205 3.28 17.04 5.41
CA ASN A 205 2.34 16.74 4.34
C ASN A 205 0.99 16.27 4.89
N ASN A 206 1.00 15.30 5.79
CA ASN A 206 -0.23 14.75 6.37
C ASN A 206 -0.96 15.80 7.22
N LEU A 207 -0.23 16.61 7.99
CA LEU A 207 -0.82 17.73 8.75
C LEU A 207 -1.44 18.76 7.82
N GLY A 208 -0.79 19.06 6.69
CA GLY A 208 -1.32 19.93 5.65
C GLY A 208 -2.64 19.42 5.08
N VAL A 209 -2.71 18.12 4.74
CA VAL A 209 -3.95 17.49 4.24
C VAL A 209 -5.08 17.55 5.27
N LEU A 210 -4.80 17.23 6.53
CA LEU A 210 -5.81 17.29 7.60
C LEU A 210 -6.31 18.73 7.82
N THR A 211 -5.38 19.69 7.88
CA THR A 211 -5.69 21.11 8.06
C THR A 211 -6.45 21.70 6.88
N MET A 212 -6.16 21.23 5.66
CA MET A 212 -6.92 21.56 4.45
C MET A 212 -8.34 21.02 4.52
N GLY A 213 -8.52 19.78 5.01
CA GLY A 213 -9.83 19.20 5.30
C GLY A 213 -10.64 20.03 6.31
N ASP A 214 -9.97 20.62 7.30
CA ASP A 214 -10.56 21.55 8.27
C ASP A 214 -10.80 22.97 7.71
N SER A 215 -10.68 23.16 6.39
CA SER A 215 -10.84 24.45 5.69
C SER A 215 -9.86 25.56 6.10
N LYS A 216 -8.74 25.21 6.75
CA LYS A 216 -7.72 26.17 7.22
C LYS A 216 -6.60 26.32 6.17
N MET A 217 -6.96 26.82 4.99
CA MET A 217 -6.09 26.80 3.80
C MET A 217 -4.73 27.51 3.99
N ASN A 218 -4.69 28.61 4.76
CA ASN A 218 -3.43 29.33 5.03
C ASN A 218 -2.45 28.49 5.85
N VAL A 219 -2.95 27.75 6.84
CA VAL A 219 -2.13 26.88 7.68
C VAL A 219 -1.71 25.65 6.89
N ALA A 220 -2.61 25.07 6.10
CA ALA A 220 -2.30 23.95 5.21
C ALA A 220 -1.17 24.28 4.23
N SER A 221 -1.23 25.45 3.59
CA SER A 221 -0.17 25.95 2.70
C SER A 221 1.18 26.08 3.41
N LEU A 222 1.20 26.58 4.65
CA LEU A 222 2.43 26.63 5.45
C LEU A 222 2.97 25.23 5.76
N CYS A 223 2.10 24.27 6.07
CA CYS A 223 2.48 22.88 6.28
C CYS A 223 3.11 22.28 5.01
N PHE A 224 2.51 22.47 3.84
CA PHE A 224 3.07 21.97 2.59
C PHE A 224 4.43 22.61 2.25
N ALA A 225 4.60 23.92 2.48
CA ALA A 225 5.90 24.58 2.31
C ALA A 225 6.99 23.99 3.24
N LYS A 226 6.63 23.63 4.48
CA LYS A 226 7.56 22.94 5.39
C LYS A 226 7.85 21.52 4.92
N ALA A 227 6.86 20.81 4.38
CA ALA A 227 7.03 19.48 3.82
C ALA A 227 7.99 19.50 2.61
N GLU A 228 7.84 20.44 1.69
CA GLU A 228 8.74 20.61 0.55
C GLU A 228 10.18 20.91 0.99
N LYS A 229 10.35 21.79 1.98
CA LYS A 229 11.68 22.11 2.52
C LYS A 229 12.35 20.89 3.15
N ALA A 230 11.61 20.07 3.90
CA ALA A 230 12.13 18.84 4.48
C ALA A 230 12.43 17.79 3.38
N ALA A 231 11.56 17.67 2.37
CA ALA A 231 11.74 16.74 1.26
C ALA A 231 12.90 17.13 0.32
N ALA A 232 13.36 18.38 0.32
CA ALA A 232 14.47 18.82 -0.53
C ALA A 232 15.77 18.01 -0.30
N GLN A 233 15.98 17.48 0.91
CA GLN A 233 17.12 16.62 1.24
C GLN A 233 16.88 15.14 0.91
N CYS A 234 15.63 14.75 0.72
CA CYS A 234 15.22 13.38 0.46
C CYS A 234 14.71 13.27 -0.97
N ASN A 235 15.63 13.03 -1.90
CA ASN A 235 15.40 13.18 -3.34
C ASN A 235 14.58 12.03 -3.98
N THR A 236 13.60 11.46 -3.26
CA THR A 236 12.76 10.36 -3.77
C THR A 236 11.48 10.92 -4.40
N PRO A 237 11.21 10.64 -5.70
CA PRO A 237 9.99 11.08 -6.39
C PRO A 237 8.71 10.65 -5.66
N LEU A 238 8.73 9.46 -5.06
CA LEU A 238 7.66 8.89 -4.26
C LEU A 238 7.19 9.78 -3.12
N MET A 239 8.10 10.51 -2.48
CA MET A 239 7.74 11.43 -1.39
C MET A 239 7.40 12.83 -1.92
N ARG A 240 8.10 13.26 -2.97
CA ARG A 240 7.94 14.62 -3.50
C ARG A 240 6.63 14.81 -4.27
N HIS A 241 6.19 13.83 -5.05
CA HIS A 241 4.99 13.97 -5.89
C HIS A 241 3.71 14.23 -5.06
N PRO A 242 3.42 13.48 -3.98
CA PRO A 242 2.24 13.76 -3.15
C PRO A 242 2.29 15.15 -2.52
N ILE A 243 3.46 15.60 -2.07
CA ILE A 243 3.63 16.93 -1.45
C ILE A 243 3.29 18.02 -2.45
N VAL A 244 3.90 17.98 -3.64
CA VAL A 244 3.68 18.98 -4.68
C VAL A 244 2.23 18.97 -5.16
N TYR A 245 1.64 17.78 -5.35
CA TYR A 245 0.23 17.65 -5.69
C TYR A 245 -0.67 18.33 -4.65
N ASN A 246 -0.47 18.04 -3.36
CA ASN A 246 -1.28 18.61 -2.29
C ASN A 246 -1.07 20.12 -2.15
N ALA A 247 0.16 20.61 -2.31
CA ALA A 247 0.47 22.03 -2.31
C ALA A 247 -0.26 22.76 -3.45
N GLY A 248 -0.21 22.21 -4.67
CA GLY A 248 -0.91 22.74 -5.83
C GLY A 248 -2.43 22.73 -5.67
N LEU A 249 -2.99 21.63 -5.16
CA LEU A 249 -4.42 21.54 -4.84
C LEU A 249 -4.83 22.60 -3.80
N CYS A 250 -4.00 22.82 -2.77
CA CYS A 250 -4.25 23.85 -1.76
C CYS A 250 -4.25 25.26 -2.36
N ALA A 251 -3.31 25.57 -3.26
CA ALA A 251 -3.26 26.85 -3.98
C ALA A 251 -4.51 27.06 -4.84
N LEU A 252 -4.93 26.05 -5.61
CA LEU A 252 -6.15 26.09 -6.41
C LEU A 252 -7.39 26.35 -5.54
N LEU A 253 -7.51 25.67 -4.39
CA LEU A 253 -8.62 25.88 -3.46
C LEU A 253 -8.63 27.27 -2.82
N ARG A 254 -7.50 27.99 -2.84
CA ARG A 254 -7.38 29.40 -2.43
C ARG A 254 -7.62 30.39 -3.55
N GLY A 255 -7.75 29.92 -4.80
CA GLY A 255 -7.85 30.78 -5.98
C GLY A 255 -6.50 31.34 -6.47
N GLU A 256 -5.39 30.71 -6.10
CA GLU A 256 -4.05 31.03 -6.57
C GLU A 256 -3.72 30.13 -7.78
N TYR A 257 -4.00 30.63 -8.99
CA TYR A 257 -3.85 29.91 -10.27
C TYR A 257 -2.43 29.97 -10.85
#